data_AF-A0A2G5WR04-F1
#
_entry.id   AF-A0A2G5WR04-F1
#
_cell.length_a   1.000
_cell.length_b   1.000
_cell.length_c   1.000
_cell.angle_alpha   90.00
_cell.angle_beta   90.00
_cell.angle_gamma   90.00
#
_symmetry.space_group_name_H-M   'P 1'
#
loop_
_entity.id
_entity.type
_entity.pdbx_description
1 polymer ?
#
loop_
_entity_poly.entity_id
_entity_poly.type
_entity_poly.pdbx_seq_one_letter_code
_entity_poly.pdbx_strand_id
1 'polypeptide(L)' 'MIAYMINDYYICTSYEEVSSLLHDILHHSRLPNTMEIYIFHICKGNLNIEKQEFISDNGLVINLSYKKCEDIYYNIN' A
#
# COMPACT_ATOMS: atom_id res chain seq x y z
N MET A 1 11.68 0.88 10.94
CA MET A 1 11.39 -0.56 10.77
C MET A 1 11.35 -0.86 9.29
N ILE A 2 11.72 -2.07 8.84
CA ILE A 2 11.59 -2.43 7.42
C ILE A 2 10.13 -2.36 7.00
N ALA A 3 9.87 -1.76 5.84
CA ALA A 3 8.54 -1.65 5.28
C ALA A 3 8.58 -1.65 3.75
N TYR A 4 7.43 -1.87 3.15
CA TYR A 4 7.20 -1.93 1.71
C TYR A 4 6.06 -0.99 1.37
N MET A 5 6.33 0.01 0.53
CA MET A 5 5.32 0.90 -0.01
C MET A 5 4.81 0.36 -1.35
N ILE A 6 3.49 0.26 -1.51
CA ILE A 6 2.85 -0.27 -2.71
C ILE A 6 2.00 0.83 -3.35
N ASN A 7 2.25 1.12 -4.63
CA ASN A 7 1.56 2.14 -5.44
C ASN A 7 1.47 3.51 -4.73
N ASP A 8 2.49 3.86 -3.95
CA ASP A 8 2.59 5.09 -3.17
C ASP A 8 1.48 5.32 -2.12
N TYR A 9 0.68 4.29 -1.82
CA TYR A 9 -0.51 4.40 -0.97
C TYR A 9 -0.50 3.43 0.21
N TYR A 10 -0.15 2.18 -0.01
CA TYR A 10 -0.17 1.14 1.02
C TYR A 10 1.20 0.95 1.61
N ILE A 11 1.27 0.75 2.93
CA ILE A 11 2.50 0.39 3.63
C ILE A 11 2.30 -0.95 4.32
N CYS A 12 3.15 -1.91 3.97
CA CYS A 12 3.24 -3.22 4.59
C CYS A 12 4.54 -3.32 5.38
N THR A 13 4.50 -3.97 6.54
CA THR A 13 5.66 -4.18 7.42
C THR A 13 6.28 -5.57 7.28
N SER A 14 5.65 -6.45 6.50
CA SER A 14 6.14 -7.79 6.17
C SER A 14 5.86 -8.16 4.71
N TYR A 15 6.61 -9.12 4.17
CA TYR A 15 6.33 -9.68 2.85
C TYR A 15 5.01 -10.46 2.80
N GLU A 16 4.57 -11.03 3.92
CA GLU A 16 3.30 -11.72 4.02
C GLU A 16 2.13 -10.75 3.81
N GLU A 17 2.18 -9.57 4.42
CA GLU A 17 1.21 -8.49 4.19
C GLU A 17 1.21 -8.03 2.72
N VAL A 18 2.38 -7.89 2.10
CA VAL A 18 2.50 -7.58 0.66
C VAL A 18 1.80 -8.64 -0.18
N SER A 19 2.08 -9.92 0.10
CA SER A 19 1.51 -11.05 -0.64
C SER A 19 -0.01 -11.10 -0.51
N SER A 20 -0.54 -10.95 0.71
CA SER A 20 -1.97 -10.95 0.97
C SER A 20 -2.67 -9.77 0.29
N LEU A 21 -2.10 -8.56 0.35
CA LEU A 21 -2.68 -7.41 -0.34
C LEU A 21 -2.74 -7.61 -1.86
N LEU A 22 -1.67 -8.12 -2.47
CA LEU A 22 -1.66 -8.39 -3.91
C LEU A 22 -2.67 -9.48 -4.28
N HIS A 23 -2.76 -10.55 -3.49
CA HIS A 23 -3.76 -11.60 -3.68
C HIS A 23 -5.18 -11.02 -3.66
N ASP A 24 -5.51 -10.18 -2.69
CA ASP A 24 -6.84 -9.59 -2.55
C ASP A 24 -7.15 -8.63 -3.71
N ILE A 25 -6.17 -7.85 -4.17
CA ILE A 25 -6.37 -7.00 -5.34
C ILE A 25 -6.62 -7.84 -6.60
N LEU A 26 -5.85 -8.91 -6.80
CA LEU A 26 -5.96 -9.75 -7.99
C LEU A 26 -7.25 -10.59 -8.03
N HIS A 27 -7.73 -11.07 -6.88
CA HIS A 27 -8.85 -11.99 -6.81
C HIS A 27 -10.18 -11.35 -6.37
N HIS A 28 -10.13 -10.27 -5.60
CA HIS A 28 -11.32 -9.70 -4.97
C HIS A 28 -11.61 -8.26 -5.37
N SER A 29 -10.63 -7.52 -5.90
CA SER A 29 -10.94 -6.21 -6.50
C SER A 29 -11.60 -6.41 -7.86
N ARG A 30 -12.77 -5.79 -8.06
CA ARG A 30 -13.35 -5.60 -9.39
C ARG A 30 -12.49 -4.58 -10.13
N LEU A 31 -11.34 -5.04 -10.63
CA LEU A 31 -10.53 -4.24 -11.51
C LEU A 31 -11.34 -3.94 -12.78
N PRO A 32 -11.29 -2.71 -13.31
CA PRO A 32 -12.05 -2.37 -14.50
C PRO A 32 -11.65 -3.31 -15.65
N ASN A 33 -12.63 -4.01 -16.24
CA ASN A 33 -12.43 -4.95 -17.37
C ASN A 33 -11.79 -4.32 -18.62
N THR A 34 -11.48 -3.02 -18.59
CA THR A 34 -10.86 -2.26 -19.68
C THR A 34 -9.34 -2.26 -19.64
N MET A 35 -8.70 -2.83 -18.61
CA MET A 35 -7.23 -2.92 -18.53
C MET A 35 -6.76 -4.36 -18.80
N GLU A 36 -5.90 -4.51 -19.80
CA GLU A 36 -5.24 -5.78 -20.13
C GLU A 36 -4.02 -6.08 -19.24
N ILE A 37 -3.42 -5.03 -18.63
CA ILE A 37 -2.21 -5.13 -17.83
C ILE A 37 -2.38 -4.31 -16.55
N TYR A 38 -2.00 -4.91 -15.41
CA TYR A 38 -1.90 -4.25 -14.12
C TYR A 38 -0.45 -4.23 -13.66
N ILE A 39 0.03 -3.06 -13.23
CA ILE A 39 1.39 -2.88 -12.74
C ILE A 39 1.32 -2.46 -11.27
N PHE A 40 2.05 -3.18 -10.41
CA PHE A 40 2.24 -2.82 -9.02
C PHE A 40 3.66 -2.31 -8.82
N HIS A 41 3.82 -1.11 -8.27
CA HIS A 41 5.11 -0.59 -7.86
C HIS A 41 5.32 -0.88 -6.38
N ILE A 42 6.39 -1.61 -6.06
CA ILE A 42 6.75 -1.95 -4.70
C ILE A 42 8.11 -1.32 -4.39
N CYS A 43 8.14 -0.44 -3.40
CA CYS A 43 9.35 0.20 -2.93
C CYS A 43 9.68 -0.32 -1.52
N LYS A 44 10.89 -0.83 -1.32
CA LYS A 44 11.37 -1.24 0.00
C LYS A 44 12.05 -0.06 0.69
N GLY A 45 11.90 0.02 2.00
CA GLY A 45 12.51 1.07 2.79
C GLY A 45 12.37 0.88 4.30
N ASN A 46 12.57 1.98 5.02
CA ASN A 46 12.35 2.09 6.44
C ASN A 46 11.17 3.02 6.76
N LEU A 47 10.21 2.50 7.51
CA LEU A 47 9.13 3.27 8.11
C LEU A 47 9.57 3.83 9.46
N ASN A 48 9.40 5.14 9.64
CA ASN A 48 9.49 5.86 10.90
C ASN A 48 8.10 6.33 11.31
N ILE A 49 7.50 5.61 12.27
CA ILE A 49 6.13 5.89 12.73
C ILE A 49 6.07 7.22 13.49
N GLU A 50 7.08 7.52 14.32
CA GLU A 50 7.09 8.72 15.16
C GLU A 50 7.13 10.00 14.32
N LYS A 51 7.92 9.99 13.24
CA LYS A 51 8.00 11.09 12.29
C LYS A 51 6.96 11.04 11.18
N GLN A 52 6.20 9.95 11.10
CA GLN A 52 5.28 9.67 9.99
C GLN A 52 6.00 9.76 8.64
N GLU A 53 7.14 9.08 8.51
CA GLU A 53 7.97 9.12 7.30
C GLU A 53 8.25 7.70 6.81
N PHE A 54 8.21 7.52 5.49
CA PHE A 54 8.80 6.37 4.82
C PHE A 54 10.05 6.80 4.09
N ILE A 55 11.16 6.11 4.32
CA ILE A 55 12.45 6.38 3.68
C ILE A 55 12.78 5.19 2.81
N SER A 56 12.72 5.34 1.48
CA SER A 56 13.08 4.25 0.57
C SER A 56 14.55 3.87 0.68
N ASP A 57 14.90 2.66 0.27
CA ASP A 57 16.30 2.21 0.18
C ASP A 57 17.13 3.11 -0.76
N ASN A 58 16.48 3.86 -1.64
CA ASN A 58 17.07 4.80 -2.59
C ASN A 58 17.31 6.19 -1.96
N GLY A 59 16.92 6.37 -0.69
CA GLY A 59 17.05 7.64 0.06
C GLY A 59 15.92 8.64 -0.15
N LEU A 60 14.84 8.27 -0.86
CA LEU A 60 13.67 9.13 -1.02
C LEU A 60 12.87 9.15 0.29
N VAL A 61 12.62 10.34 0.82
CA VAL A 61 11.78 10.53 2.02
C VAL A 61 10.37 10.91 1.59
N ILE A 62 9.39 10.13 2.04
CA ILE A 62 7.97 10.29 1.76
C ILE A 62 7.26 10.53 3.09
N ASN A 63 6.68 11.72 3.24
CA ASN A 63 5.86 12.04 4.41
C ASN A 63 4.52 11.33 4.32
N LEU A 64 4.10 10.74 5.43
CA LEU A 64 2.90 9.92 5.53
C LEU A 64 1.82 10.69 6.29
N SER A 65 0.62 10.75 5.72
CA SER A 65 -0.56 11.14 6.47
C SER A 65 -1.31 9.87 6.89
N TYR A 66 -1.15 9.44 8.14
CA TYR A 66 -1.93 8.31 8.64
C TYR A 66 -3.41 8.71 8.72
N LYS A 67 -4.21 8.20 7.77
CA LYS A 67 -5.66 8.17 7.90
C LYS A 67 -6.05 6.78 8.38
N LYS A 68 -6.44 6.68 9.66
CA LYS A 68 -7.17 5.52 10.16
C LYS A 68 -8.48 5.44 9.36
N CYS A 69 -8.58 4.51 8.41
CA CYS A 69 -9.85 4.15 7.82
C CYS A 69 -10.68 3.44 8.90
N GLU A 70 -11.49 4.21 9.61
CA GLU A 70 -12.62 3.63 10.34
C GLU A 70 -13.64 3.23 9.27
N ASP A 71 -13.80 1.92 9.10
CA ASP A 71 -14.83 1.20 8.34
C ASP A 71 -15.56 2.01 7.26
N ILE A 72 -15.11 1.87 6.00
CA ILE A 72 -15.85 2.41 4.85
C ILE A 72 -17.05 1.48 4.58
N TYR A 73 -18.12 1.68 5.34
CA TYR A 73 -19.44 1.16 4.98
C TYR A 73 -19.93 1.93 3.75
N TYR A 74 -19.91 1.28 2.58
CA TYR A 74 -20.65 1.79 1.43
C TYR A 74 -22.14 1.54 1.69
N ASN A 75 -22.89 2.61 1.98
CA ASN A 75 -24.34 2.59 1.91
C ASN A 75 -24.72 2.65 0.43
N ILE A 76 -25.29 1.57 -0.09
CA ILE A 76 -25.90 1.56 -1.41
C ILE A 76 -27.32 2.13 -1.23
N ASN A 77 -27.53 3.37 -1.67
CA ASN A 77 -28.88 3.88 -1.94
C ASN A 77 -29.36 3.35 -3.30
#